data_AF-A0A212F945-F1
#
_entry.id   AF-A0A212F945-F1
#
_cell.length_a   1.000
_cell.length_b   1.000
_cell.length_c   1.000
_cell.angle_alpha   90.00
_cell.angle_beta   90.00
_cell.angle_gamma   90.00
#
_symmetry.space_group_name_H-M   'P 1'
#
loop_
_entity.id
_entity.type
_entity.pdbx_description
1 polymer ?
#
loop_
_entity_poly.entity_id
_entity_poly.type
_entity_poly.pdbx_seq_one_letter_code
_entity_poly.pdbx_strand_id
1 'polypeptide(L)'
;ECGDFVPEDYPDHTYLSGYKFFPGQDADSERRIMENHKKHIGQSPAEADLNLLETARRCELYGIKMHSAKDHEGVPLNLAVAHMGIAVFQHCTRINTFSWAKIRKISFKRKRFLIKLHPEGYGYFRDVVEFFFESRNECKNFWKKCVENHGFFRCTSVPRLPRHKTRVMSRGSSFRYSGKTQKQIVEFVRDNYVKRQTFQRYLDSAGADLHNNGELALGMGLGTSLIVEGNDLPNFR
;
A
#
# COMPACT_ATOMS: atom_id res chain seq x y z
N GLU A 1 10.89 12.00 20.66
CA GLU A 1 12.36 11.88 20.52
C GLU A 1 13.09 12.49 21.70
N CYS A 2 12.64 13.64 22.21
CA CYS A 2 13.31 14.37 23.29
C CYS A 2 12.78 14.07 24.70
N GLY A 3 11.72 13.27 24.85
CA GLY A 3 11.13 12.95 26.17
C GLY A 3 10.10 13.99 26.59
N ASP A 4 10.01 14.24 27.90
CA ASP A 4 9.11 15.24 28.49
C ASP A 4 9.66 16.66 28.30
N PHE A 5 8.76 17.66 28.24
CA PHE A 5 9.17 19.05 28.19
C PHE A 5 9.72 19.53 29.53
N VAL A 6 11.00 19.92 29.55
CA VAL A 6 11.69 20.55 30.68
C VAL A 6 12.02 22.00 30.31
N PRO A 7 11.47 23.02 31.00
CA PRO A 7 11.70 24.43 30.67
C PRO A 7 13.18 24.83 30.62
N GLU A 8 14.00 24.22 31.47
CA GLU A 8 15.44 24.46 31.56
C GLU A 8 16.19 23.93 30.32
N ASP A 9 15.76 22.78 29.79
CA ASP A 9 16.36 22.17 28.60
C ASP A 9 15.79 22.75 27.30
N TYR A 10 14.54 23.25 27.33
CA TYR A 10 13.81 23.79 26.19
C TYR A 10 13.28 25.21 26.47
N PRO A 11 14.17 26.21 26.54
CA PRO A 11 13.80 27.57 26.94
C PRO A 11 12.89 28.28 25.92
N ASP A 12 12.99 27.92 24.64
CA ASP A 12 12.16 28.45 23.56
C ASP A 12 11.87 27.38 22.50
N HIS A 13 11.28 27.77 21.38
CA HIS A 13 10.89 26.84 20.30
C HIS A 13 12.07 26.39 19.43
N THR A 14 13.26 26.97 19.58
CA THR A 14 14.38 26.78 18.64
C THR A 14 15.00 25.38 18.68
N TYR A 15 14.78 24.60 19.76
CA TYR A 15 15.17 23.19 19.80
C TYR A 15 14.45 22.36 18.71
N LEU A 16 13.34 22.86 18.17
CA LEU A 16 12.59 22.23 17.07
C LEU A 16 13.15 22.58 15.70
N SER A 17 13.94 23.65 15.56
CA SER A 17 14.45 24.11 14.27
C SER A 17 15.49 23.15 13.65
N GLY A 18 16.09 22.28 14.45
CA GLY A 18 16.94 21.17 13.97
C GLY A 18 16.16 20.02 13.32
N TYR A 19 14.83 19.99 13.49
CA TYR A 19 13.95 18.96 12.97
C TYR A 19 13.06 19.50 11.87
N LYS A 20 12.76 18.68 10.86
CA LYS A 20 11.84 19.02 9.78
C LYS A 20 10.60 18.14 9.84
N PHE A 21 9.58 18.59 10.55
CA PHE A 21 8.34 17.84 10.76
C PHE A 21 7.44 17.85 9.52
N PHE A 22 7.40 18.96 8.79
CA PHE A 22 6.61 19.09 7.56
C PHE A 22 7.18 20.16 6.60
N PRO A 23 6.76 20.18 5.32
CA PRO A 23 7.20 21.19 4.36
C PRO A 23 6.68 22.59 4.71
N GLY A 24 7.55 23.61 4.68
CA GLY A 24 7.17 24.98 5.00
C GLY A 24 7.05 25.27 6.50
N GLN A 25 7.73 24.48 7.34
CA GLN A 25 7.86 24.76 8.77
C GLN A 25 8.48 26.15 9.02
N ASP A 26 7.86 26.91 9.91
CA ASP A 26 8.26 28.25 10.33
C ASP A 26 8.22 28.41 11.86
N ALA A 27 8.72 29.54 12.37
CA ALA A 27 8.79 29.80 13.81
C ALA A 27 7.43 29.76 14.53
N ASP A 28 6.34 30.18 13.85
CA ASP A 28 4.99 30.13 14.42
C ASP A 28 4.49 28.70 14.59
N SER A 29 4.76 27.84 13.60
CA SER A 29 4.44 26.42 13.69
C SER A 29 5.29 25.71 14.74
N GLU A 30 6.57 26.07 14.89
CA GLU A 30 7.44 25.53 15.94
C GLU A 30 6.95 25.92 17.33
N ARG A 31 6.52 27.18 17.54
CA ARG A 31 5.84 27.58 18.78
C ARG A 31 4.60 26.74 19.06
N ARG A 32 3.75 26.47 18.06
CA ARG A 32 2.57 25.61 18.23
C ARG A 32 2.94 24.15 18.56
N ILE A 33 4.02 23.63 17.98
CA ILE A 33 4.52 22.28 18.28
C ILE A 33 5.03 22.23 19.73
N MET A 34 5.81 23.22 20.16
CA MET A 34 6.28 23.35 21.54
C MET A 34 5.11 23.41 22.53
N GLU A 35 4.07 24.20 22.27
CA GLU A 35 2.88 24.27 23.11
C GLU A 35 2.12 22.94 23.20
N ASN A 36 2.18 22.10 22.16
CA ASN A 36 1.63 20.74 22.23
C ASN A 36 2.58 19.77 22.96
N HIS A 37 3.90 19.91 22.80
CA HIS A 37 4.89 19.11 23.53
C HIS A 37 4.69 19.22 25.05
N LYS A 38 4.41 20.44 25.56
CA LYS A 38 4.06 20.69 26.97
C LYS A 38 2.86 19.90 27.49
N LYS A 39 1.96 19.44 26.61
CA LYS A 39 0.74 18.69 26.99
C LYS A 39 0.96 17.18 27.05
N HIS A 40 2.13 16.68 26.65
CA HIS A 40 2.42 15.25 26.51
C HIS A 40 3.37 14.72 27.60
N ILE A 41 3.42 15.38 28.76
CA ILE A 41 4.25 14.95 29.91
C ILE A 41 3.83 13.55 30.39
N GLY A 42 4.82 12.71 30.67
CA GLY A 42 4.64 11.35 31.18
C GLY A 42 4.27 10.32 30.12
N GLN A 43 4.25 10.69 28.83
CA GLN A 43 4.05 9.73 27.75
C GLN A 43 5.33 8.94 27.49
N SER A 44 5.24 7.62 27.58
CA SER A 44 6.35 6.76 27.18
C SER A 44 6.62 6.87 25.66
N PRO A 45 7.85 6.58 25.20
CA PRO A 45 8.14 6.53 23.77
C PRO A 45 7.20 5.60 22.97
N ALA A 46 6.78 4.48 23.54
CA ALA A 46 5.88 3.54 22.87
C ALA A 46 4.45 4.10 22.72
N GLU A 47 3.93 4.81 23.74
CA GLU A 47 2.63 5.48 23.66
C GLU A 47 2.67 6.64 22.67
N ALA A 48 3.76 7.40 22.64
CA ALA A 48 3.95 8.48 21.67
C ALA A 48 3.93 7.95 20.22
N ASP A 49 4.59 6.82 19.93
CA ASP A 49 4.52 6.15 18.63
C ASP A 49 3.11 5.71 18.28
N LEU A 50 2.41 5.09 19.25
CA LEU A 50 1.05 4.61 19.05
C LEU A 50 0.12 5.78 18.70
N ASN A 51 0.18 6.88 19.46
CA ASN A 51 -0.60 8.09 19.21
C ASN A 51 -0.31 8.70 17.83
N LEU A 52 0.96 8.73 17.42
CA LEU A 52 1.37 9.18 16.10
C LEU A 52 0.74 8.30 15.00
N LEU A 53 0.85 6.97 15.13
CA LEU A 53 0.30 6.02 14.16
C LEU A 53 -1.24 6.08 14.11
N GLU A 54 -1.90 6.26 15.26
CA GLU A 54 -3.34 6.41 15.34
C GLU A 54 -3.87 7.70 14.70
N THR A 55 -3.07 8.75 14.76
CA THR A 55 -3.36 10.01 14.08
C THR A 55 -3.09 9.87 12.58
N ALA A 56 -1.91 9.37 12.23
CA ALA A 56 -1.48 9.19 10.84
C ALA A 56 -2.46 8.31 10.05
N ARG A 57 -2.93 7.19 10.61
CA ARG A 57 -3.88 6.28 9.93
C ARG A 57 -5.23 6.91 9.58
N ARG A 58 -5.58 8.07 10.16
CA ARG A 58 -6.81 8.82 9.86
C ARG A 58 -6.64 9.74 8.65
N CYS A 59 -5.40 10.08 8.28
CA CYS A 59 -5.11 10.87 7.09
C CYS A 59 -5.50 10.07 5.83
N GLU A 60 -6.24 10.70 4.91
CA GLU A 60 -6.76 10.03 3.71
C GLU A 60 -5.66 9.41 2.84
N LEU A 61 -4.49 10.05 2.81
CA LEU A 61 -3.34 9.62 2.01
C LEU A 61 -2.38 8.70 2.76
N TYR A 62 -2.70 8.30 3.99
CA TYR A 62 -1.84 7.40 4.76
C TYR A 62 -1.71 6.04 4.09
N GLY A 63 -0.47 5.63 3.83
CA GLY A 63 -0.17 4.37 3.15
C GLY A 63 -0.60 4.33 1.68
N ILE A 64 -1.01 5.45 1.08
CA ILE A 64 -1.43 5.54 -0.32
C ILE A 64 -0.23 5.82 -1.22
N LYS A 65 0.04 4.89 -2.14
CA LYS A 65 1.00 5.10 -3.24
C LYS A 65 0.24 5.32 -4.54
N MET A 66 0.24 6.57 -5.01
CA MET A 66 -0.42 6.95 -6.25
C MET A 66 0.40 6.57 -7.49
N HIS A 67 -0.32 6.22 -8.55
CA HIS A 67 0.20 5.88 -9.85
C HIS A 67 -0.55 6.67 -10.92
N SER A 68 0.18 7.51 -11.67
CA SER A 68 -0.42 8.33 -12.73
C SER A 68 -1.06 7.46 -13.81
N ALA A 69 -2.28 7.82 -14.19
CA ALA A 69 -3.04 7.20 -15.26
C ALA A 69 -3.99 8.23 -15.89
N LYS A 70 -4.69 7.83 -16.95
CA LYS A 70 -5.74 8.62 -17.59
C LYS A 70 -7.00 7.78 -17.75
N ASP A 71 -8.15 8.41 -17.80
CA ASP A 71 -9.39 7.73 -18.22
C ASP A 71 -9.48 7.64 -19.76
N HIS A 72 -10.66 7.27 -20.26
CA HIS A 72 -10.91 7.18 -21.70
C HIS A 72 -10.97 8.54 -22.41
N GLU A 73 -11.26 9.62 -21.68
CA GLU A 73 -11.33 10.99 -22.20
C GLU A 73 -9.97 11.70 -22.13
N GLY A 74 -8.97 11.05 -21.50
CA GLY A 74 -7.62 11.58 -21.35
C GLY A 74 -7.41 12.43 -20.10
N VAL A 75 -8.39 12.48 -19.20
CA VAL A 75 -8.31 13.23 -17.95
C VAL A 75 -7.22 12.63 -17.06
N PRO A 76 -6.26 13.42 -16.57
CA PRO A 76 -5.21 12.94 -15.69
C PRO A 76 -5.78 12.53 -14.32
N LEU A 77 -5.51 11.29 -13.94
CA LEU A 77 -5.95 10.66 -12.70
C LEU A 77 -4.78 9.97 -12.01
N ASN A 78 -4.98 9.60 -10.75
CA ASN A 78 -4.06 8.81 -9.96
C ASN A 78 -4.77 7.56 -9.45
N LEU A 79 -4.18 6.38 -9.66
CA LEU A 79 -4.68 5.12 -9.13
C LEU A 79 -3.85 4.68 -7.94
N ALA A 80 -4.49 4.13 -6.91
CA ALA A 80 -3.80 3.51 -5.79
C ALA A 80 -4.43 2.18 -5.41
N VAL A 81 -3.61 1.27 -4.90
CA VAL A 81 -4.05 -0.03 -4.40
C VAL A 81 -4.12 0.02 -2.88
N ALA A 82 -5.25 -0.37 -2.29
CA ALA A 82 -5.48 -0.36 -0.86
C ALA A 82 -6.18 -1.65 -0.41
N HIS A 83 -6.16 -1.93 0.90
CA HIS A 83 -6.80 -3.12 1.48
C HIS A 83 -8.31 -3.23 1.15
N MET A 84 -8.97 -2.09 0.90
CA MET A 84 -10.39 -2.02 0.53
C MET A 84 -10.66 -2.22 -0.98
N GLY A 85 -9.68 -1.97 -1.85
CA GLY A 85 -9.89 -1.97 -3.29
C GLY A 85 -8.86 -1.16 -4.08
N ILE A 86 -9.24 -0.78 -5.30
CA ILE A 86 -8.51 0.16 -6.14
C ILE A 86 -9.16 1.53 -6.01
N ALA A 87 -8.43 2.49 -5.45
CA ALA A 87 -8.88 3.87 -5.30
C ALA A 87 -8.46 4.71 -6.52
N VAL A 88 -9.35 5.62 -6.92
CA VAL A 88 -9.12 6.59 -8.00
C VAL A 88 -9.12 7.98 -7.39
N PHE A 89 -8.10 8.76 -7.74
CA PHE A 89 -7.90 10.12 -7.27
C PHE A 89 -7.82 11.06 -8.47
N GLN A 90 -8.35 12.26 -8.29
CA GLN A 90 -8.07 13.40 -9.14
C GLN A 90 -7.25 14.38 -8.29
N HIS A 91 -6.02 14.68 -8.72
CA HIS A 91 -5.01 15.30 -7.85
C HIS A 91 -4.79 14.46 -6.58
N CYS A 92 -5.07 15.02 -5.41
CA CYS A 92 -4.97 14.37 -4.11
C CYS A 92 -6.33 13.97 -3.51
N THR A 93 -7.44 14.23 -4.21
CA THR A 93 -8.79 13.96 -3.73
C THR A 93 -9.28 12.63 -4.27
N ARG A 94 -9.73 11.74 -3.40
CA ARG A 94 -10.29 10.44 -3.80
C ARG A 94 -11.69 10.62 -4.39
N ILE A 95 -11.85 10.26 -5.65
CA ILE A 95 -13.12 10.40 -6.39
C ILE A 95 -13.92 9.10 -6.48
N ASN A 96 -13.25 7.95 -6.38
CA ASN A 96 -13.92 6.65 -6.44
C ASN A 96 -13.10 5.55 -5.76
N THR A 97 -13.74 4.44 -5.40
CA THR A 97 -13.10 3.21 -4.94
C THR A 97 -13.80 1.99 -5.53
N PHE A 98 -13.09 1.22 -6.35
CA PHE A 98 -13.51 -0.10 -6.78
C PHE A 98 -13.19 -1.11 -5.70
N SER A 99 -14.18 -1.42 -4.85
CA SER A 99 -14.00 -2.39 -3.77
C SER A 99 -13.63 -3.78 -4.31
N TRP A 100 -12.82 -4.54 -3.58
CA TRP A 100 -12.46 -5.90 -4.00
C TRP A 100 -13.67 -6.80 -4.21
N ALA A 101 -14.78 -6.58 -3.50
CA ALA A 101 -16.01 -7.35 -3.65
C ALA A 101 -16.75 -7.08 -4.98
N LYS A 102 -16.63 -5.86 -5.52
CA LYS A 102 -17.25 -5.47 -6.79
C LYS A 102 -16.41 -5.87 -8.00
N ILE A 103 -15.09 -6.03 -7.82
CA ILE A 103 -14.16 -6.40 -8.88
C ILE A 103 -14.29 -7.89 -9.14
N ARG A 104 -14.64 -8.26 -10.38
CA ARG A 104 -14.65 -9.65 -10.85
C ARG A 104 -13.31 -10.07 -11.45
N LYS A 105 -12.67 -9.15 -12.18
CA LYS A 105 -11.44 -9.45 -12.93
C LYS A 105 -10.59 -8.20 -13.06
N ILE A 106 -9.28 -8.35 -12.94
CA ILE A 106 -8.33 -7.27 -13.27
C ILE A 106 -7.41 -7.79 -14.35
N SER A 107 -7.20 -6.99 -15.39
CA SER A 107 -6.29 -7.33 -16.47
C SER A 107 -5.54 -6.11 -16.98
N PHE A 108 -4.51 -6.32 -17.79
CA PHE A 108 -3.92 -5.23 -18.55
C PHE A 108 -3.56 -5.67 -19.96
N LYS A 109 -3.60 -4.74 -20.92
CA LYS A 109 -3.19 -4.94 -22.31
C LYS A 109 -2.45 -3.71 -22.82
N ARG A 110 -1.15 -3.87 -23.12
CA ARG A 110 -0.25 -2.75 -23.47
C ARG A 110 -0.27 -1.71 -22.33
N LYS A 111 -0.72 -0.48 -22.60
CA LYS A 111 -0.84 0.62 -21.64
C LYS A 111 -2.21 0.66 -20.93
N ARG A 112 -3.16 -0.21 -21.33
CA ARG A 112 -4.53 -0.25 -20.79
C ARG A 112 -4.60 -1.16 -19.58
N PHE A 113 -5.07 -0.64 -18.46
CA PHE A 113 -5.48 -1.37 -17.28
C PHE A 113 -7.00 -1.52 -17.30
N LEU A 114 -7.52 -2.71 -17.06
CA LEU A 114 -8.94 -3.02 -17.19
C LEU A 114 -9.45 -3.66 -15.90
N ILE A 115 -10.51 -3.08 -15.35
CA ILE A 115 -11.24 -3.59 -14.19
C ILE A 115 -12.60 -4.07 -14.69
N LYS A 116 -12.83 -5.37 -14.66
CA LYS A 116 -14.15 -5.96 -14.92
C LYS A 116 -14.89 -6.09 -13.60
N LEU A 117 -16.08 -5.54 -13.53
CA LEU A 117 -16.96 -5.59 -12.36
C LEU A 117 -17.90 -6.80 -12.43
N HIS A 118 -18.43 -7.21 -11.28
CA HIS A 118 -19.56 -8.14 -11.25
C HIS A 118 -20.80 -7.47 -11.86
N PRO A 119 -21.63 -8.18 -12.63
CA PRO A 119 -22.91 -7.65 -13.09
C PRO A 119 -23.79 -7.39 -11.87
N GLU A 120 -24.11 -6.13 -11.57
CA GLU A 120 -25.20 -5.79 -10.66
C GLU A 120 -26.48 -5.75 -11.52
N GLY A 121 -27.56 -6.41 -11.08
CA GLY A 121 -28.70 -6.94 -11.87
C GLY A 121 -29.51 -5.99 -12.76
N TYR A 122 -29.05 -4.78 -13.05
CA TYR A 122 -29.68 -3.80 -13.93
C TYR A 122 -28.73 -3.37 -15.07
N GLY A 123 -28.48 -4.31 -15.98
CA GLY A 123 -28.44 -4.16 -17.45
C GLY A 123 -27.63 -3.09 -18.21
N TYR A 124 -27.11 -2.00 -17.63
CA TYR A 124 -26.65 -0.86 -18.46
C TYR A 124 -25.31 -0.20 -18.08
N PHE A 125 -24.61 -0.65 -17.04
CA PHE A 125 -23.27 -0.14 -16.77
C PHE A 125 -22.21 -0.92 -17.54
N ARG A 126 -21.26 -0.19 -18.15
CA ARG A 126 -20.07 -0.75 -18.79
C ARG A 126 -19.37 -1.65 -17.76
N ASP A 127 -19.44 -2.96 -17.96
CA ASP A 127 -18.91 -3.97 -17.04
C ASP A 127 -17.39 -3.91 -16.92
N VAL A 128 -16.73 -3.20 -17.86
CA VAL A 128 -15.29 -2.97 -17.89
C VAL A 128 -14.99 -1.48 -17.81
N VAL A 129 -14.24 -1.11 -16.78
CA VAL A 129 -13.63 0.22 -16.61
C VAL A 129 -12.18 0.16 -17.06
N GLU A 130 -11.73 1.18 -17.80
CA GLU A 130 -10.38 1.24 -18.35
C GLU A 130 -9.61 2.47 -17.89
N PHE A 131 -8.33 2.27 -17.63
CA PHE A 131 -7.37 3.33 -17.36
C PHE A 131 -6.13 3.17 -18.23
N PHE A 132 -5.50 4.28 -18.59
CA PHE A 132 -4.37 4.33 -19.51
C PHE A 132 -3.14 4.86 -18.80
N PHE A 133 -2.08 4.04 -18.76
CA PHE A 133 -0.79 4.42 -18.19
C PHE A 133 0.14 5.01 -19.26
N GLU A 134 1.18 5.72 -18.84
CA GLU A 134 2.17 6.28 -19.75
C GLU A 134 2.98 5.18 -20.43
N SER A 135 3.32 4.13 -19.69
CA SER A 135 4.05 2.98 -20.22
C SER A 135 3.37 1.65 -19.90
N ARG A 136 3.65 0.65 -20.74
CA ARG A 136 3.24 -0.73 -20.50
C ARG A 136 3.82 -1.28 -19.19
N ASN A 137 5.04 -0.89 -18.85
CA ASN A 137 5.73 -1.38 -17.66
C ASN A 137 5.07 -0.84 -16.39
N GLU A 138 4.69 0.44 -16.36
CA GLU A 138 3.90 1.00 -15.26
C GLU A 138 2.57 0.29 -15.10
N CYS A 139 1.84 0.07 -16.19
CA CYS A 139 0.57 -0.65 -16.17
C CYS A 139 0.73 -2.08 -15.62
N LYS A 140 1.74 -2.82 -16.10
CA LYS A 140 2.09 -4.17 -15.60
C LYS A 140 2.47 -4.14 -14.12
N ASN A 141 3.24 -3.14 -13.69
CA ASN A 141 3.67 -3.00 -12.30
C ASN A 141 2.50 -2.64 -11.38
N PHE A 142 1.56 -1.84 -11.84
CA PHE A 142 0.33 -1.54 -11.10
C PHE A 142 -0.56 -2.78 -10.98
N TRP A 143 -0.71 -3.54 -12.08
CA TRP A 143 -1.42 -4.81 -12.08
C TRP A 143 -0.83 -5.82 -11.09
N LYS A 144 0.51 -5.96 -11.04
CA LYS A 144 1.18 -6.82 -10.04
C LYS A 144 0.85 -6.40 -8.60
N LYS A 145 0.90 -5.09 -8.29
CA LYS A 145 0.53 -4.58 -6.96
C LYS A 145 -0.92 -4.92 -6.60
N CYS A 146 -1.84 -4.85 -7.55
CA CYS A 146 -3.23 -5.26 -7.34
C CYS A 146 -3.32 -6.75 -6.98
N VAL A 147 -2.60 -7.61 -7.70
CA VAL A 147 -2.55 -9.06 -7.44
C VAL A 147 -1.96 -9.35 -6.06
N GLU A 148 -0.86 -8.70 -5.69
CA GLU A 148 -0.20 -8.87 -4.38
C GLU A 148 -1.10 -8.43 -3.23
N ASN A 149 -1.69 -7.23 -3.34
CA ASN A 149 -2.53 -6.67 -2.29
C ASN A 149 -3.80 -7.52 -2.10
N HIS A 150 -4.49 -7.86 -3.20
CA HIS A 150 -5.64 -8.75 -3.14
C HIS A 150 -5.27 -10.12 -2.54
N GLY A 151 -4.16 -10.71 -3.00
CA GLY A 151 -3.65 -11.98 -2.48
C GLY A 151 -3.37 -11.94 -0.98
N PHE A 152 -2.77 -10.87 -0.49
CA PHE A 152 -2.45 -10.71 0.92
C PHE A 152 -3.71 -10.51 1.79
N PHE A 153 -4.62 -9.60 1.40
CA PHE A 153 -5.76 -9.19 2.23
C PHE A 153 -6.99 -10.10 2.10
N ARG A 154 -7.15 -10.82 0.99
CA ARG A 154 -8.41 -11.54 0.68
C ARG A 154 -8.25 -13.05 0.58
N CYS A 155 -7.07 -13.58 0.27
CA CYS A 155 -6.90 -15.03 0.20
C CYS A 155 -6.80 -15.66 1.60
N THR A 156 -7.60 -16.70 1.84
CA THR A 156 -7.55 -17.50 3.08
C THR A 156 -6.23 -18.27 3.20
N SER A 157 -5.76 -18.82 2.09
CA SER A 157 -4.48 -19.50 1.98
C SER A 157 -3.93 -19.31 0.57
N VAL A 158 -2.60 -19.35 0.43
CA VAL A 158 -1.98 -19.41 -0.90
C VAL A 158 -1.92 -20.88 -1.33
N PRO A 159 -2.59 -21.29 -2.43
CA PRO A 159 -2.50 -22.66 -2.91
C PRO A 159 -1.04 -23.00 -3.24
N ARG A 160 -0.46 -23.98 -2.52
CA ARG A 160 0.86 -24.55 -2.85
C ARG A 160 0.71 -25.47 -4.06
N LEU A 161 0.50 -24.92 -5.24
CA LEU A 161 0.47 -25.74 -6.45
C LEU A 161 1.89 -26.24 -6.76
N PRO A 162 2.08 -27.53 -7.10
CA PRO A 162 3.35 -28.04 -7.56
C PRO A 162 3.84 -27.21 -8.75
N ARG A 163 5.11 -26.84 -8.75
CA ARG A 163 5.79 -26.11 -9.82
C ARG A 163 6.01 -27.05 -11.03
N HIS A 164 4.96 -27.71 -11.53
CA HIS A 164 5.05 -28.64 -12.63
C HIS A 164 4.04 -28.32 -13.72
N LYS A 165 4.53 -27.67 -14.78
CA LYS A 165 4.48 -28.18 -16.15
C LYS A 165 5.25 -27.18 -17.02
N THR A 166 6.31 -27.67 -17.65
CA THR A 166 6.99 -27.07 -18.78
C THR A 166 5.96 -26.86 -19.89
N ARG A 167 5.26 -25.72 -19.87
CA ARG A 167 4.34 -25.34 -20.94
C ARG A 167 5.21 -24.67 -21.99
N VAL A 168 5.48 -25.39 -23.08
CA VAL A 168 6.45 -25.02 -24.13
C VAL A 168 6.11 -23.72 -24.87
N MET A 169 5.00 -23.06 -24.55
CA MET A 169 4.79 -21.63 -24.81
C MET A 169 3.92 -21.00 -23.72
N SER A 170 4.53 -20.29 -22.78
CA SER A 170 3.82 -19.37 -21.88
C SER A 170 3.47 -18.09 -22.65
N ARG A 171 2.35 -18.10 -23.39
CA ARG A 171 1.78 -16.87 -23.96
C ARG A 171 1.13 -16.03 -22.84
N GLY A 172 1.94 -15.24 -22.13
CA GLY A 172 1.45 -14.20 -21.21
C GLY A 172 2.33 -13.95 -19.97
N SER A 173 2.22 -12.74 -19.42
CA SER A 173 2.77 -12.33 -18.11
C SER A 173 2.03 -12.95 -16.91
N SER A 174 2.37 -14.18 -16.52
CA SER A 174 1.82 -14.79 -15.30
C SER A 174 2.45 -14.18 -14.05
N PHE A 175 1.63 -13.81 -13.07
CA PHE A 175 2.07 -13.42 -11.73
C PHE A 175 1.08 -13.97 -10.70
N ARG A 176 1.61 -14.57 -9.64
CA ARG A 176 0.82 -15.16 -8.56
C ARG A 176 1.44 -14.76 -7.24
N TYR A 177 0.60 -14.39 -6.29
CA TYR A 177 1.03 -14.13 -4.93
C TYR A 177 1.57 -15.42 -4.28
N SER A 178 2.74 -15.35 -3.65
CA SER A 178 3.43 -16.50 -3.04
C SER A 178 3.83 -16.29 -1.57
N GLY A 179 3.36 -15.20 -0.94
CA GLY A 179 3.66 -14.86 0.46
C GLY A 179 2.66 -15.44 1.45
N LYS A 180 2.83 -15.12 2.74
CA LYS A 180 1.83 -15.41 3.78
C LYS A 180 0.71 -14.36 3.74
N THR A 181 -0.54 -14.80 3.72
CA THR A 181 -1.69 -13.88 3.74
C THR A 181 -1.87 -13.24 5.12
N GLN A 182 -2.63 -12.16 5.21
CA GLN A 182 -2.94 -11.51 6.49
C GLN A 182 -3.57 -12.50 7.47
N LYS A 183 -4.50 -13.34 7.00
CA LYS A 183 -5.15 -14.37 7.83
C LYS A 183 -4.13 -15.33 8.43
N GLN A 184 -3.21 -15.85 7.61
CA GLN A 184 -2.16 -16.77 8.07
C GLN A 184 -1.21 -16.11 9.09
N ILE A 185 -0.90 -14.82 8.91
CA ILE A 185 -0.09 -14.08 9.87
C ILE A 185 -0.85 -13.87 11.19
N VAL A 186 -2.12 -13.46 11.13
CA VAL A 186 -2.95 -13.24 12.32
C VAL A 186 -3.12 -14.55 13.11
N GLU A 187 -3.41 -15.66 12.43
CA GLU A 187 -3.51 -16.99 13.04
C GLU A 187 -2.19 -17.40 13.67
N PHE A 188 -1.06 -17.25 12.96
CA PHE A 188 0.25 -17.54 13.52
C PHE A 188 0.54 -16.73 14.79
N VAL A 189 0.21 -15.44 14.80
CA VAL A 189 0.43 -14.58 15.97
C VAL A 189 -0.45 -15.01 17.15
N ARG A 190 -1.73 -15.30 16.89
CA ARG A 190 -2.65 -15.80 17.92
C ARG A 190 -2.14 -17.09 18.55
N ASP A 191 -1.69 -18.03 17.72
CA ASP A 191 -1.28 -19.35 18.17
C ASP A 191 0.13 -19.35 18.82
N ASN A 192 0.93 -18.27 18.63
CA ASN A 192 2.29 -18.13 19.17
C ASN A 192 2.45 -16.95 20.16
N TYR A 193 1.35 -16.43 20.71
CA TYR A 193 1.28 -15.18 21.48
C TYR A 193 2.29 -15.09 22.65
N VAL A 194 2.69 -16.23 23.22
CA VAL A 194 3.60 -16.33 24.38
C VAL A 194 5.06 -15.96 24.05
N LYS A 195 5.46 -15.82 22.78
CA LYS A 195 6.86 -15.59 22.38
C LYS A 195 7.23 -14.15 22.00
N ARG A 196 6.33 -13.17 22.14
CA ARG A 196 6.65 -11.77 21.78
C ARG A 196 7.19 -11.00 22.97
N GLN A 197 8.45 -10.56 22.89
CA GLN A 197 8.96 -9.47 23.71
C GLN A 197 8.25 -8.17 23.32
N THR A 198 7.96 -7.32 24.30
CA THR A 198 7.44 -5.96 24.08
C THR A 198 8.40 -5.20 23.16
N PHE A 199 7.88 -4.51 22.15
CA PHE A 199 8.70 -3.68 21.28
C PHE A 199 9.43 -2.62 22.12
N GLN A 200 10.75 -2.73 22.20
CA GLN A 200 11.63 -1.71 22.75
C GLN A 200 12.28 -0.97 21.58
N ARG A 201 12.20 0.35 21.57
CA ARG A 201 13.02 1.14 20.64
C ARG A 201 14.48 0.97 21.03
N TYR A 202 15.29 0.40 20.14
CA TYR A 202 16.73 0.54 20.21
C TYR A 202 17.08 1.92 19.64
N LEU A 203 17.57 2.82 20.48
CA LEU A 203 18.20 4.06 20.04
C LEU A 203 19.61 3.68 19.56
N ASP A 204 19.74 3.31 18.29
CA ASP A 204 21.04 2.94 17.73
C ASP A 204 21.73 4.19 17.16
N SER A 205 22.80 4.59 17.83
CA SER A 205 23.76 5.58 17.36
C SER A 205 24.58 5.03 16.19
N ALA A 206 24.40 5.64 15.01
CA ALA A 206 25.31 5.73 13.87
C ALA A 206 26.05 4.47 13.36
N GLY A 207 25.76 4.11 12.11
CA GLY A 207 26.75 3.56 11.17
C GLY A 207 26.41 2.19 10.57
N ALA A 208 25.76 2.17 9.41
CA ALA A 208 25.72 0.99 8.56
C ALA A 208 25.74 1.39 7.07
N ASP A 209 26.93 1.32 6.46
CA ASP A 209 27.08 1.14 5.02
C ASP A 209 26.63 -0.27 4.63
N LEU A 210 25.73 -0.38 3.66
CA LEU A 210 25.53 -1.62 2.92
C LEU A 210 25.13 -1.32 1.47
N HIS A 211 26.10 -1.61 0.61
CA HIS A 211 26.07 -1.54 -0.84
C HIS A 211 24.97 -2.47 -1.41
N ASN A 212 24.15 -1.93 -2.33
CA ASN A 212 23.16 -2.66 -3.08
C ASN A 212 23.70 -2.94 -4.49
N ASN A 213 23.54 -4.16 -5.01
CA ASN A 213 23.43 -4.41 -6.44
C ASN A 213 22.84 -5.81 -6.70
N GLY A 214 21.80 -5.84 -7.54
CA GLY A 214 21.09 -7.06 -7.90
C GLY A 214 20.02 -6.79 -8.96
N GLU A 215 20.45 -6.26 -10.10
CA GLU A 215 19.65 -6.13 -11.31
C GLU A 215 19.41 -7.51 -11.95
N LEU A 216 18.16 -7.86 -12.21
CA LEU A 216 17.82 -8.89 -13.19
C LEU A 216 16.63 -8.42 -14.04
N ALA A 217 16.98 -8.00 -15.26
CA ALA A 217 16.07 -7.85 -16.38
C ALA A 217 15.54 -9.22 -16.85
N LEU A 218 14.33 -9.23 -17.44
CA LEU A 218 13.95 -10.07 -18.61
C LEU A 218 12.45 -9.92 -19.00
N GLY A 219 12.21 -9.73 -20.30
CA GLY A 219 11.12 -10.39 -21.03
C GLY A 219 9.83 -9.59 -21.35
N MET A 220 9.67 -9.20 -22.63
CA MET A 220 8.45 -8.65 -23.23
C MET A 220 7.41 -9.74 -23.58
N GLY A 221 6.11 -9.52 -23.33
CA GLY A 221 5.00 -10.33 -23.90
C GLY A 221 3.59 -9.99 -23.37
N LEU A 222 2.59 -9.87 -24.27
CA LEU A 222 1.27 -9.20 -24.09
C LEU A 222 0.36 -9.77 -22.98
N GLY A 223 -0.71 -9.00 -22.69
CA GLY A 223 -1.51 -8.89 -21.46
C GLY A 223 -2.02 -10.14 -20.73
N THR A 224 -2.28 -9.99 -19.42
CA THR A 224 -2.68 -11.08 -18.52
C THR A 224 -3.78 -10.77 -17.53
N SER A 225 -4.45 -11.87 -17.15
CA SER A 225 -5.64 -12.02 -16.33
C SER A 225 -5.44 -12.24 -14.82
N LEU A 226 -6.06 -11.49 -13.90
CA LEU A 226 -6.42 -11.94 -12.55
C LEU A 226 -7.95 -12.06 -12.44
N ILE A 227 -8.48 -13.19 -12.00
CA ILE A 227 -9.89 -13.35 -11.64
C ILE A 227 -10.02 -13.15 -10.12
N VAL A 228 -10.95 -12.29 -9.72
CA VAL A 228 -11.32 -11.98 -8.34
C VAL A 228 -12.71 -12.59 -8.15
N GLU A 229 -12.78 -13.84 -7.72
CA GLU A 229 -14.05 -14.47 -7.33
C GLU A 229 -14.14 -14.55 -5.82
N GLY A 230 -15.31 -14.20 -5.29
CA GLY A 230 -15.64 -14.26 -3.87
C GLY A 230 -15.77 -15.71 -3.43
N ASN A 231 -15.04 -16.03 -2.36
CA ASN A 231 -15.04 -17.27 -1.58
C ASN A 231 -14.72 -18.55 -2.38
N ASP A 232 -13.57 -19.13 -2.02
CA ASP A 232 -13.14 -20.52 -2.27
C ASP A 232 -12.74 -20.94 -3.70
N LEU A 233 -11.41 -21.03 -3.86
CA LEU A 233 -10.68 -22.06 -4.62
C LEU A 233 -10.72 -22.01 -6.18
N PRO A 234 -9.73 -22.67 -6.84
CA PRO A 234 -8.87 -22.04 -7.83
C PRO A 234 -9.29 -22.34 -9.27
N ASN A 235 -9.22 -21.34 -10.16
CA ASN A 235 -9.04 -21.61 -11.59
C ASN A 235 -8.32 -20.46 -12.30
N PHE A 236 -7.05 -20.68 -12.62
CA PHE A 236 -6.30 -19.89 -13.57
C PHE A 236 -6.09 -20.76 -14.82
N ARG A 237 -6.79 -20.42 -15.91
CA ARG A 237 -6.33 -20.68 -17.28
C ARG A 237 -6.02 -19.35 -17.95
#